data_AF-A0A7V9TC10-F1
#
_entry.id   AF-A0A7V9TC10-F1
#
_cell.length_a   1.000
_cell.length_b   1.000
_cell.length_c   1.000
_cell.angle_alpha   90.00
_cell.angle_beta   90.00
_cell.angle_gamma   90.00
#
_symmetry.space_group_name_H-M   'P 1'
#
loop_
_entity.id
_entity.type
_entity.pdbx_description
1 polymer ?
#
loop_
_entity_poly.entity_id
_entity_poly.type
_entity_poly.pdbx_seq_one_letter_code
_entity_poly.pdbx_strand_id
1 'polypeptide(L)' 'MDDLRIELQRARDELTAHRASWAYAFAMGASRHGGEHPTHWLTRARTEELEGRCRDLEARIAEQES' A
#
# COMPACT_ATOMS: atom_id res chain seq x y z
N MET A 1 14.70 6.27 -17.05
CA MET A 1 14.32 4.88 -16.70
C MET A 1 14.48 4.65 -15.21
N ASP A 2 15.63 5.00 -14.63
CA ASP A 2 15.88 4.78 -13.20
C ASP A 2 14.89 5.54 -12.30
N ASP A 3 14.50 6.77 -12.67
CA ASP A 3 13.57 7.57 -11.87
C ASP A 3 12.19 6.91 -11.68
N LEU A 4 11.61 6.32 -12.74
CA LEU A 4 10.33 5.61 -12.67
C LEU A 4 10.43 4.32 -11.84
N ARG A 5 11.56 3.61 -11.93
CA ARG A 5 11.81 2.40 -11.12
C ARG A 5 12.03 2.74 -9.65
N ILE A 6 12.71 3.85 -9.36
CA ILE A 6 12.88 4.39 -8.00
C ILE A 6 11.53 4.81 -7.42
N GLU A 7 10.68 5.45 -8.23
CA GLU A 7 9.33 5.86 -7.80
C GLU A 7 8.43 4.65 -7.52
N LEU A 8 8.48 3.61 -8.38
CA LEU A 8 7.78 2.35 -8.13
C LEU A 8 8.27 1.66 -6.86
N GLN A 9 9.59 1.60 -6.64
CA GLN A 9 10.14 0.99 -5.43
C GLN A 9 9.70 1.74 -4.17
N ARG A 10 9.72 3.09 -4.19
CA ARG A 10 9.23 3.91 -3.08
C ARG A 10 7.74 3.68 -2.82
N ALA A 11 6.91 3.61 -3.86
CA ALA A 11 5.49 3.33 -3.71
C ALA A 11 5.23 1.93 -3.11
N ARG A 12 6.03 0.93 -3.49
CA ARG A 12 5.98 -0.43 -2.91
C ARG A 12 6.44 -0.47 -1.46
N ASP A 13 7.49 0.26 -1.12
CA ASP A 13 7.98 0.36 0.26
C ASP A 13 6.95 1.06 1.15
N GLU A 14 6.30 2.12 0.65
CA GLU A 14 5.22 2.82 1.34
C GLU A 14 3.99 1.92 1.54
N LEU A 15 3.59 1.14 0.53
CA LEU A 15 2.53 0.14 0.64
C LEU A 15 2.87 -0.95 1.67
N THR A 16 4.12 -1.41 1.68
CA THR A 16 4.59 -2.43 2.62
C THR A 16 4.63 -1.90 4.05
N ALA A 17 5.15 -0.68 4.25
CA ALA A 17 5.17 -0.01 5.54
C ALA A 17 3.76 0.29 6.05
N HIS A 18 2.84 0.72 5.18
CA HIS A 18 1.44 0.89 5.50
C HIS A 18 0.85 -0.43 6.01
N ARG A 19 0.95 -1.52 5.23
CA ARG A 19 0.47 -2.86 5.62
C ARG A 19 1.10 -3.37 6.92
N ALA A 20 2.41 -3.16 7.11
CA ALA A 20 3.10 -3.56 8.33
C ALA A 20 2.66 -2.75 9.56
N SER A 21 2.42 -1.44 9.40
CA SER A 21 1.86 -0.61 10.47
C SER A 21 0.46 -1.06 10.88
N TRP A 22 -0.33 -1.60 9.94
CA TRP A 22 -1.62 -2.22 10.23
C TRP A 22 -1.50 -3.60 10.85
N ALA A 23 -0.59 -4.46 10.40
CA ALA A 23 -0.33 -5.74 11.04
C ALA A 23 0.14 -5.55 12.49
N TYR A 24 0.96 -4.52 12.72
CA TYR A 24 1.39 -4.10 14.05
C TYR A 24 0.26 -3.50 14.89
N ALA A 25 -0.53 -2.57 14.32
CA ALA A 25 -1.68 -1.98 15.01
C ALA A 25 -2.80 -3.00 15.29
N PHE A 26 -3.00 -3.98 14.41
CA PHE A 26 -3.89 -5.11 14.62
C PHE A 26 -3.32 -6.05 15.69
N ALA A 27 -2.03 -6.38 15.67
CA ALA A 27 -1.42 -7.18 16.74
C ALA A 27 -1.49 -6.49 18.12
N MET A 28 -1.32 -5.16 18.14
CA MET A 28 -1.41 -4.32 19.35
C MET A 28 -2.85 -3.99 19.78
N GLY A 29 -3.82 -3.99 18.85
CA GLY A 29 -5.22 -3.64 19.08
C GLY A 29 -6.17 -4.83 19.25
N ALA A 30 -5.85 -5.97 18.62
CA ALA A 30 -6.61 -7.23 18.75
C ALA A 30 -6.51 -7.83 20.16
N SER A 31 -5.54 -7.39 20.97
CA SER A 31 -5.48 -7.71 22.40
C SER A 31 -6.44 -6.87 23.25
N ARG A 32 -7.09 -5.81 22.70
CA ARG A 32 -8.03 -4.97 23.47
C ARG A 32 -9.48 -5.05 23.02
N HIS A 33 -9.81 -5.04 21.72
CA HIS A 33 -11.20 -5.11 21.27
C HIS A 33 -11.35 -5.92 19.97
N GLY A 34 -11.91 -7.14 20.10
CA GLY A 34 -12.43 -7.91 18.99
C GLY A 34 -13.76 -7.32 18.53
N GLY A 35 -13.78 -6.71 17.36
CA GLY A 35 -15.00 -6.17 16.76
C GLY A 35 -14.66 -5.23 15.61
N GLU A 36 -15.26 -5.50 14.45
CA GLU A 36 -15.19 -4.70 13.23
C GLU A 36 -15.17 -3.18 13.52
N HIS A 37 -14.00 -2.57 13.35
CA HIS A 37 -13.82 -1.14 13.57
C HIS A 37 -13.98 -0.37 12.25
N PRO A 38 -14.61 0.83 12.23
CA PRO A 38 -14.75 1.69 11.05
C PRO A 38 -13.42 2.05 10.36
N THR A 39 -12.30 1.80 11.03
CA THR A 39 -10.94 1.87 10.50
C THR A 39 -10.76 1.02 9.23
N HIS A 40 -11.44 -0.14 9.10
CA HIS A 40 -11.32 -1.01 7.92
C HIS A 40 -11.62 -0.31 6.59
N TRP A 41 -12.57 0.64 6.55
CA TRP A 41 -12.95 1.34 5.32
C TRP A 41 -11.93 2.41 4.91
N LEU A 42 -11.41 3.16 5.87
CA LEU A 42 -10.35 4.16 5.62
C LEU A 42 -9.03 3.49 5.24
N THR A 43 -8.71 2.34 5.86
CA THR A 43 -7.54 1.52 5.52
C THR A 43 -7.67 0.91 4.13
N ARG A 44 -8.86 0.46 3.75
CA ARG A 44 -9.12 -0.13 2.44
C ARG A 44 -8.99 0.91 1.33
N ALA A 45 -9.57 2.09 1.48
CA ALA A 45 -9.46 3.17 0.49
C ALA A 45 -8.00 3.57 0.23
N ARG A 46 -7.19 3.70 1.29
CA ARG A 46 -5.76 4.05 1.16
C ARG A 46 -4.92 2.92 0.56
N THR A 47 -5.26 1.67 0.85
CA THR A 47 -4.61 0.51 0.24
C THR A 47 -4.94 0.43 -1.26
N GLU A 48 -6.20 0.61 -1.63
CA GLU A 48 -6.65 0.62 -3.03
C GLU A 48 -6.02 1.77 -3.82
N GLU A 49 -5.84 2.95 -3.22
CA GLU A 49 -5.13 4.09 -3.81
C GLU A 49 -3.65 3.78 -4.09
N LEU A 50 -2.95 3.21 -3.11
CA LEU A 50 -1.53 2.84 -3.26
C LEU A 50 -1.32 1.70 -4.27
N GLU A 51 -2.23 0.72 -4.31
CA GLU A 51 -2.22 -0.35 -5.31
C GLU A 51 -2.55 0.16 -6.71
N GLY A 52 -3.44 1.15 -6.84
CA GLY A 52 -3.71 1.83 -8.11
C GLY A 52 -2.45 2.52 -8.64
N ARG A 53 -1.79 3.30 -7.78
CA ARG A 53 -0.52 3.98 -8.14
C ARG A 53 0.59 3.02 -8.56
N CYS A 54 0.73 1.89 -7.87
CA CYS A 54 1.73 0.87 -8.25
C CYS A 54 1.42 0.30 -9.64
N ARG A 55 0.15 -0.03 -9.94
CA ARG A 55 -0.26 -0.57 -11.24
C ARG A 55 -0.08 0.44 -12.37
N ASP A 56 -0.41 1.71 -12.15
CA ASP A 56 -0.20 2.77 -13.14
C ASP A 56 1.29 2.97 -13.45
N LEU A 57 2.15 2.95 -12.43
CA LEU A 57 3.60 3.03 -12.61
C LEU A 57 4.16 1.80 -13.34
N GLU A 58 3.67 0.60 -13.03
CA GLU A 58 4.04 -0.64 -13.74
C GLU A 58 3.61 -0.60 -15.22
N ALA A 59 2.41 -0.11 -15.51
CA ALA A 59 1.93 0.05 -16.88
C ALA A 59 2.77 1.05 -17.67
N ARG A 60 3.11 2.20 -17.08
CA ARG A 60 3.98 3.20 -17.70
C ARG A 60 5.40 2.70 -17.94
N ILE A 61 5.93 1.84 -17.07
CA ILE A 61 7.22 1.17 -17.31
C ILE A 61 7.08 0.18 -18.47
N ALA A 62 6.04 -0.65 -18.49
CA ALA A 62 5.82 -1.62 -19.56
C ALA A 62 5.65 -0.96 -20.94
N GLU A 63 4.99 0.19 -21.02
CA GLU A 63 4.85 0.97 -22.25
C GLU A 63 6.17 1.57 -22.76
N GLN A 64 7.12 1.86 -21.86
CA GLN A 64 8.44 2.42 -22.23
C GLN A 64 9.49 1.35 -22.54
N GLU A 65 9.29 0.11 -22.09
CA GLU A 65 10.14 -1.05 -22.37
C GLU A 65 9.73 -1.80 -23.65
N SER A 66 8.62 -1.40 -24.29
CA SER A 66 8.12 -1.94 -25.56
C SER A 66 8.64 -1.19 -26.77
#